data_AF-A0A923VET2-F1
#
_entry.id   AF-A0A923VET2-F1
#
_cell.length_a   1.000
_cell.length_b   1.000
_cell.length_c   1.000
_cell.angle_alpha   90.00
_cell.angle_beta   90.00
_cell.angle_gamma   90.00
#
_symmetry.space_group_name_H-M   'P 1'
#
loop_
_entity.id
_entity.type
_entity.pdbx_description
1 polymer ?
#
loop_
_entity_poly.entity_id
_entity_poly.type
_entity_poly.pdbx_seq_one_letter_code
_entity_poly.pdbx_strand_id
1 'polypeptide(L)'
;MFVVIIARLFSLQVISSKYKIMADDQGKFRKVVYPDRGIIYVRHKKVLLQNTTIYDLMLSPNKLRGIDTFALCKILNIDTAQFNKKVVDLIIKNGRSRPSVFEALLSDASMAMLNEVMYKFTPAFYLQERSVRSYPYDAAANVLGYTAEVDTNFLKEHKDVGYVSGDYAGMTGIERSYEKVLMG
;
A
#
# COMPACT_ATOMS: atom_id res chain seq x y z
N MET A 1 20.25 -2.73 46.99
CA MET A 1 20.61 -2.55 45.57
C MET A 1 19.79 -3.45 44.63
N PHE A 2 19.78 -4.77 44.82
CA PHE A 2 18.99 -5.71 43.99
C PHE A 2 17.48 -5.43 43.95
N VAL A 3 16.89 -5.01 45.07
CA VAL A 3 15.46 -4.69 45.17
C VAL A 3 15.07 -3.51 44.25
N VAL A 4 15.95 -2.53 44.08
CA VAL A 4 15.71 -1.37 43.19
C VAL A 4 15.73 -1.80 41.72
N ILE A 5 16.64 -2.72 41.38
CA ILE A 5 16.72 -3.29 40.02
C ILE A 5 15.46 -4.12 39.73
N ILE A 6 15.01 -4.96 40.67
CA ILE A 6 13.81 -5.78 40.52
C ILE A 6 12.55 -4.91 40.40
N ALA A 7 12.41 -3.88 41.24
CA ALA A 7 11.27 -2.95 41.16
C ALA A 7 11.25 -2.17 39.84
N ARG A 8 12.42 -1.75 39.34
CA ARG A 8 12.52 -1.09 38.04
C ARG A 8 12.17 -2.03 36.89
N LEU A 9 12.58 -3.28 36.96
CA LEU A 9 12.31 -4.31 35.96
C LEU A 9 10.82 -4.69 35.93
N PHE A 10 10.18 -4.81 37.10
CA PHE A 10 8.73 -5.00 37.21
C PHE A 10 7.95 -3.82 36.62
N SER A 11 8.36 -2.58 36.90
CA SER A 11 7.74 -1.39 36.31
C SER A 11 7.87 -1.37 34.77
N LEU A 12 9.02 -1.79 34.23
CA LEU A 12 9.25 -1.85 32.79
C LEU A 12 8.46 -2.97 32.09
N GLN A 13 8.23 -4.11 32.75
CA GLN A 13 7.55 -5.27 32.15
C GLN A 13 6.03 -5.26 32.37
N VAL A 14 5.55 -4.82 33.53
CA VAL A 14 4.13 -4.91 33.92
C VAL A 14 3.38 -3.59 33.73
N ILE A 15 4.02 -2.46 34.01
CA ILE A 15 3.36 -1.13 33.97
C ILE A 15 3.56 -0.46 32.60
N SER A 16 4.71 -0.66 31.97
CA SER A 16 5.03 -0.02 30.68
C SER A 16 4.57 -0.88 29.49
N SER A 17 3.41 -0.55 28.94
CA SER A 17 2.94 -1.09 27.64
C SER A 17 3.83 -0.68 26.45
N LYS A 18 4.64 0.38 26.62
CA LYS A 18 5.47 0.97 25.56
C LYS A 18 6.54 0.01 25.04
N TYR A 19 7.20 -0.74 25.93
CA TYR A 19 8.25 -1.68 25.51
C TYR A 19 7.69 -2.93 24.83
N LYS A 20 6.49 -3.37 25.24
CA LYS A 20 5.78 -4.47 24.58
C LYS A 20 5.40 -4.10 23.14
N ILE A 21 4.90 -2.89 22.92
CA ILE A 21 4.58 -2.37 21.58
C ILE A 21 5.84 -2.27 20.71
N MET A 22 6.96 -1.77 21.26
CA MET A 22 8.23 -1.69 20.52
C MET A 22 8.79 -3.08 20.17
N ALA A 23 8.66 -4.06 21.06
CA ALA A 23 9.08 -5.44 20.78
C ALA A 23 8.18 -6.11 19.72
N ASP A 24 6.87 -5.89 19.79
CA ASP A 24 5.90 -6.39 18.80
C ASP A 24 6.14 -5.78 17.41
N ASP A 25 6.46 -4.48 17.32
CA ASP A 25 6.71 -3.77 16.06
C ASP A 25 8.04 -4.17 15.40
N GLN A 26 9.03 -4.64 16.18
CA GLN A 26 10.29 -5.17 15.66
C GLN A 26 10.20 -6.65 15.24
N GLY A 27 9.31 -7.44 15.84
CA GLY A 27 9.16 -8.87 15.57
C GLY A 27 8.11 -9.23 14.52
N LYS A 28 7.18 -8.32 14.20
CA LYS A 28 6.05 -8.59 13.30
C LYS A 28 6.14 -7.74 12.03
N PHE A 29 6.25 -8.42 10.88
CA PHE A 29 6.11 -7.75 9.59
C PHE A 29 4.63 -7.60 9.25
N ARG A 30 4.11 -6.37 9.28
CA ARG A 30 2.72 -6.09 8.89
C ARG A 30 2.58 -6.23 7.37
N LYS A 31 2.11 -7.40 6.91
CA LYS A 31 1.70 -7.61 5.52
C LYS A 31 0.27 -7.07 5.34
N VAL A 32 0.12 -5.98 4.61
CA VAL A 32 -1.21 -5.49 4.20
C VAL A 32 -1.66 -6.36 3.02
N VAL A 33 -2.84 -6.98 3.16
CA VAL A 33 -3.50 -7.71 2.07
C VAL A 33 -4.72 -6.88 1.70
N TYR A 34 -4.73 -6.36 0.47
CA TYR A 34 -5.88 -5.63 -0.04
C TYR A 34 -6.95 -6.62 -0.47
N PRO A 35 -8.19 -6.50 0.03
CA PRO A 35 -9.27 -7.38 -0.38
C PRO A 35 -9.72 -7.06 -1.80
N ASP A 36 -10.16 -8.10 -2.50
CA ASP A 36 -10.79 -7.96 -3.80
C ASP A 36 -12.19 -7.35 -3.64
N ARG A 37 -12.54 -6.41 -4.54
CA ARG A 37 -13.90 -5.85 -4.61
C ARG A 37 -14.88 -6.83 -5.27
N GLY A 38 -16.17 -6.71 -4.97
CA GLY A 38 -17.21 -7.53 -5.59
C GLY A 38 -17.22 -7.43 -7.13
N ILE A 39 -17.29 -8.59 -7.81
CA ILE A 39 -17.39 -8.66 -9.27
C ILE A 39 -18.83 -8.35 -9.68
N ILE A 40 -19.01 -7.48 -10.68
CA ILE A 40 -20.35 -7.14 -11.19
C ILE A 40 -20.62 -7.92 -12.47
N TYR A 41 -21.75 -8.60 -12.50
CA TYR A 41 -22.20 -9.39 -13.65
C TYR A 41 -23.45 -8.77 -14.28
N VAL A 42 -23.54 -8.87 -15.60
CA VAL A 42 -24.78 -8.66 -16.35
C VAL A 42 -25.69 -9.89 -16.14
N ARG A 43 -27.00 -9.73 -16.37
CA ARG A 43 -28.02 -10.81 -16.28
C ARG A 43 -27.60 -12.14 -16.94
N HIS A 44 -26.85 -12.08 -18.04
CA HIS A 44 -26.33 -13.25 -18.76
C HIS A 44 -24.99 -13.78 -18.23
N LYS A 45 -24.63 -13.50 -16.97
CA LYS A 45 -23.36 -13.87 -16.33
C LYS A 45 -22.09 -13.36 -17.03
N LYS A 46 -22.23 -12.38 -17.94
CA LYS A 46 -21.07 -11.68 -18.51
C LYS A 46 -20.52 -10.71 -17.48
N VAL A 47 -19.21 -10.73 -17.29
CA VAL A 47 -18.51 -9.88 -16.32
C VAL A 47 -18.51 -8.45 -16.85
N LEU A 48 -19.08 -7.52 -16.10
CA LEU A 48 -19.12 -6.10 -16.44
C LEU A 48 -17.99 -5.34 -15.77
N LEU A 49 -17.67 -5.68 -14.53
CA LEU A 49 -16.54 -5.15 -13.76
C LEU A 49 -15.83 -6.29 -13.04
N GLN A 50 -14.51 -6.34 -13.15
CA GLN A 50 -13.67 -7.33 -12.50
C GLN A 50 -12.47 -6.67 -11.82
N ASN A 51 -11.71 -7.47 -11.08
CA ASN A 51 -10.46 -7.00 -10.52
C ASN A 51 -9.29 -7.64 -11.27
N THR A 52 -8.21 -6.87 -11.38
CA THR A 52 -6.94 -7.32 -11.91
C THR A 52 -5.89 -7.09 -10.84
N THR A 53 -5.06 -8.10 -10.59
CA THR A 53 -3.92 -7.99 -9.70
C THR A 53 -2.84 -7.15 -10.36
N ILE A 54 -2.47 -6.04 -9.73
CA ILE A 54 -1.35 -5.18 -10.11
C ILE A 54 -0.39 -5.10 -8.92
N TYR A 55 0.87 -4.74 -9.16
CA TYR A 55 1.88 -4.60 -8.12
C TYR A 55 2.30 -3.15 -7.96
N ASP A 56 2.42 -2.71 -6.71
CA ASP A 56 3.04 -1.45 -6.36
C ASP A 56 4.48 -1.71 -5.91
N LEU A 57 5.40 -0.82 -6.29
CA LEU A 57 6.76 -0.82 -5.79
C LEU A 57 6.80 -0.04 -4.48
N MET A 58 7.02 -0.73 -3.36
CA MET A 58 7.18 -0.12 -2.05
C MET A 58 8.65 0.21 -1.78
N LEU A 59 8.88 1.33 -1.11
CA LEU A 59 10.18 1.79 -0.64
C LEU A 59 10.20 1.88 0.90
N SER A 60 11.23 1.30 1.51
CA SER A 60 11.63 1.51 2.90
C SER A 60 12.88 2.42 2.95
N PRO A 61 12.72 3.72 3.24
CA PRO A 61 13.83 4.68 3.19
C PRO A 61 14.99 4.34 4.14
N ASN A 62 14.71 3.73 5.29
CA ASN A 62 15.74 3.30 6.25
C ASN A 62 16.73 2.28 5.70
N LYS A 63 16.34 1.52 4.66
CA LYS A 63 17.11 0.39 4.13
C LYS A 63 17.81 0.70 2.81
N LEU A 64 17.77 1.95 2.34
CA LEU A 64 18.25 2.36 1.02
C LEU A 64 19.79 2.37 0.87
N ARG A 65 20.56 2.11 1.94
CA ARG A 65 22.02 2.17 1.91
C ARG A 65 22.61 0.98 1.13
N GLY A 66 23.48 1.26 0.16
CA GLY A 66 24.26 0.25 -0.57
C GLY A 66 23.53 -0.40 -1.75
N ILE A 67 22.44 0.22 -2.23
CA ILE A 67 21.64 -0.29 -3.34
C ILE A 67 21.99 0.42 -4.64
N ASP A 68 22.00 -0.32 -5.74
CA ASP A 68 22.20 0.23 -7.09
C ASP A 68 20.94 0.97 -7.57
N THR A 69 20.86 2.25 -7.24
CA THR A 69 19.78 3.13 -7.69
C THR A 69 19.74 3.27 -9.23
N PHE A 70 20.87 3.17 -9.92
CA PHE A 70 20.93 3.39 -11.36
C PHE A 70 20.23 2.27 -12.14
N ALA A 71 20.45 1.02 -11.73
CA ALA A 71 19.76 -0.13 -12.30
C ALA A 71 18.23 -0.02 -12.14
N LEU A 72 17.76 0.41 -10.97
CA LEU A 72 16.34 0.61 -10.71
C LEU A 72 15.77 1.74 -11.58
N CYS A 73 16.47 2.87 -11.68
CA CYS A 73 16.09 3.99 -12.53
C CYS A 73 15.91 3.57 -14.00
N LYS A 74 16.79 2.70 -14.51
CA LYS A 74 16.70 2.19 -15.88
C LYS A 74 15.47 1.30 -16.11
N ILE A 75 15.12 0.45 -15.13
CA ILE A 75 13.95 -0.44 -15.24
C ILE A 75 12.64 0.35 -15.19
N LEU A 76 12.58 1.37 -14.32
CA LEU A 76 11.42 2.25 -14.18
C LEU A 76 11.39 3.38 -15.22
N ASN A 77 12.44 3.49 -16.05
CA ASN A 77 12.62 4.56 -17.02
C ASN A 77 12.50 5.97 -16.40
N ILE A 78 13.06 6.16 -15.21
CA ILE A 78 13.10 7.44 -14.47
C ILE A 78 14.52 7.98 -14.40
N ASP A 79 14.64 9.30 -14.32
CA ASP A 79 15.94 9.93 -14.08
C ASP A 79 16.35 9.86 -12.60
N THR A 80 17.66 9.85 -12.36
CA THR A 80 18.26 9.88 -11.01
C THR A 80 17.85 11.11 -10.20
N ALA A 81 17.68 12.27 -10.83
CA ALA A 81 17.20 13.47 -10.13
C ALA A 81 15.74 13.29 -9.68
N GLN A 82 14.89 12.71 -10.53
CA GLN A 82 13.50 12.42 -10.20
C GLN A 82 13.38 11.37 -9.10
N PHE A 83 14.21 10.33 -9.15
CA PHE A 83 14.29 9.32 -8.10
C PHE A 83 14.58 9.96 -6.74
N ASN A 84 15.66 10.76 -6.65
CA ASN A 84 16.06 11.39 -5.40
C ASN A 84 14.99 12.33 -4.87
N LYS A 85 14.34 13.10 -5.76
CA LYS A 85 13.22 13.97 -5.39
C LYS A 85 12.06 13.16 -4.80
N LYS A 86 11.62 12.08 -5.48
CA LYS A 86 10.57 11.18 -4.97
C LYS A 86 10.91 10.61 -3.60
N VAL A 87 12.16 10.15 -3.40
CA VAL A 87 12.60 9.61 -2.10
C VAL A 87 12.51 10.67 -1.00
N VAL A 88 12.97 11.90 -1.27
CA VAL A 88 12.91 12.99 -0.29
C VAL A 88 11.47 13.36 0.03
N ASP A 89 10.60 13.48 -0.98
CA ASP A 89 9.18 13.81 -0.81
C ASP A 89 8.47 12.75 0.05
N LEU A 90 8.75 11.46 -0.18
CA LEU A 90 8.21 10.36 0.62
C LEU A 90 8.70 10.40 2.06
N ILE A 91 9.98 10.71 2.29
CA ILE A 91 10.54 10.85 3.63
C ILE A 91 9.88 12.02 4.37
N ILE A 92 9.62 13.14 3.71
CA ILE A 92 8.96 14.31 4.30
C ILE A 92 7.50 13.98 4.65
N LYS A 93 6.79 13.28 3.76
CA LYS A 93 5.36 12.97 3.94
C LYS A 93 5.13 11.89 5.01
N ASN A 94 5.89 10.79 4.98
CA ASN A 94 5.60 9.59 5.77
C ASN A 94 6.67 9.27 6.84
N GLY A 95 7.81 9.97 6.82
CA GLY A 95 8.96 9.69 7.69
C GLY A 95 9.82 8.54 7.17
N ARG A 96 11.07 8.43 7.67
CA ARG A 96 12.03 7.42 7.18
C ARG A 96 11.68 5.97 7.55
N SER A 97 10.92 5.78 8.62
CA SER A 97 10.64 4.46 9.18
C SER A 97 9.45 3.73 8.57
N ARG A 98 8.55 4.44 7.87
CA ARG A 98 7.36 3.84 7.29
C ARG A 98 7.60 3.47 5.83
N PRO A 99 7.39 2.21 5.43
CA PRO A 99 7.34 1.86 4.01
C PRO A 99 6.28 2.70 3.29
N SER A 100 6.60 3.15 2.09
CA SER A 100 5.74 4.03 1.30
C SER A 100 5.73 3.58 -0.16
N VAL A 101 4.63 3.83 -0.87
CA VAL A 101 4.54 3.55 -2.31
C VAL A 101 5.52 4.46 -3.05
N PHE A 102 6.48 3.87 -3.77
CA PHE A 102 7.43 4.57 -4.61
C PHE A 102 6.88 4.75 -6.03
N GLU A 103 6.38 3.66 -6.61
CA GLU A 103 5.69 3.66 -7.89
C GLU A 103 4.42 2.82 -7.74
N ALA A 104 3.27 3.45 -8.02
CA ALA A 104 1.99 2.76 -8.02
C ALA A 104 1.73 2.15 -9.40
N LEU A 105 1.01 1.03 -9.44
CA LEU A 105 0.48 0.43 -10.66
C LEU A 105 1.56 0.11 -11.71
N LEU A 106 2.52 -0.74 -11.34
CA LEU A 106 3.57 -1.16 -12.26
C LEU A 106 2.97 -1.83 -13.51
N SER A 107 3.53 -1.50 -14.67
CA SER A 107 3.24 -2.21 -15.92
C SER A 107 3.71 -3.66 -15.84
N ASP A 108 3.06 -4.57 -16.57
CA ASP A 108 3.44 -5.98 -16.61
C ASP A 108 4.90 -6.18 -17.03
N ALA A 109 5.40 -5.36 -17.96
CA ALA A 109 6.79 -5.40 -18.41
C ALA A 109 7.77 -4.98 -17.32
N SER A 110 7.51 -3.85 -16.65
CA SER A 110 8.35 -3.38 -15.54
C SER A 110 8.30 -4.35 -14.36
N MET A 111 7.14 -4.91 -14.06
CA MET A 111 6.95 -5.92 -13.01
C MET A 111 7.76 -7.18 -13.30
N ALA A 112 7.69 -7.71 -14.53
CA ALA A 112 8.45 -8.90 -14.92
C ALA A 112 9.96 -8.68 -14.76
N MET A 113 10.48 -7.55 -15.26
CA MET A 113 11.90 -7.20 -15.10
C MET A 113 12.28 -7.03 -13.63
N LEU A 114 11.46 -6.32 -12.85
CA LEU A 114 11.70 -6.11 -11.42
C LEU A 114 11.71 -7.43 -10.65
N ASN A 115 10.81 -8.36 -10.96
CA ASN A 115 10.71 -9.64 -10.26
C ASN A 115 11.99 -10.47 -10.40
N GLU A 116 12.63 -10.44 -11.57
CA GLU A 116 13.91 -11.13 -11.81
C GLU A 116 15.08 -10.56 -10.99
N VAL A 117 15.12 -9.24 -10.81
CA VAL A 117 16.24 -8.55 -10.12
C VAL A 117 15.93 -8.09 -8.70
N MET A 118 14.73 -8.37 -8.18
CA MET A 118 14.24 -7.87 -6.89
C MET A 118 15.15 -8.21 -5.71
N TYR A 119 15.84 -9.35 -5.80
CA TYR A 119 16.82 -9.79 -4.78
C TYR A 119 17.96 -8.78 -4.57
N LYS A 120 18.30 -7.95 -5.57
CA LYS A 120 19.32 -6.90 -5.47
C LYS A 120 18.85 -5.65 -4.73
N PHE A 121 17.54 -5.41 -4.74
CA PHE A 121 16.93 -4.22 -4.13
C PHE A 121 16.31 -4.50 -2.76
N THR A 122 16.17 -5.78 -2.41
CA THR A 122 15.76 -6.23 -1.08
C THR A 122 16.87 -5.87 -0.08
N PRO A 123 16.57 -5.23 1.08
CA PRO A 123 15.24 -5.05 1.67
C PRO A 123 14.66 -3.62 1.56
N ALA A 124 15.24 -2.73 0.74
CA ALA A 124 14.71 -1.37 0.59
C ALA A 124 13.48 -1.32 -0.31
N PHE A 125 13.46 -2.14 -1.37
CA PHE A 125 12.33 -2.23 -2.27
C PHE A 125 11.69 -3.60 -2.18
N TYR A 126 10.37 -3.64 -2.27
CA TYR A 126 9.59 -4.87 -2.38
C TYR A 126 8.32 -4.61 -3.18
N LEU A 127 7.81 -5.66 -3.83
CA LEU A 127 6.54 -5.61 -4.55
C LEU A 127 5.40 -5.89 -3.57
N GLN A 128 4.39 -5.03 -3.60
CA GLN A 128 3.16 -5.22 -2.87
C GLN A 128 2.01 -5.45 -3.84
N GLU A 129 1.34 -6.59 -3.69
CA GLU A 129 0.17 -6.95 -4.48
C GLU A 129 -1.00 -6.02 -4.14
N ARG A 130 -1.69 -5.53 -5.16
CA ARG A 130 -2.84 -4.65 -5.08
C ARG A 130 -3.89 -5.05 -6.11
N SER A 131 -5.12 -5.23 -5.64
CA SER A 131 -6.28 -5.48 -6.50
C SER A 131 -6.81 -4.16 -7.07
N VAL A 132 -6.91 -4.07 -8.39
CA VAL A 132 -7.36 -2.86 -9.10
C VAL A 132 -8.54 -3.16 -9.99
N ARG A 133 -9.46 -2.20 -10.10
CA ARG A 133 -10.68 -2.36 -10.89
C ARG A 133 -10.37 -2.33 -12.39
N SER A 134 -10.82 -3.35 -13.10
CA SER A 134 -10.75 -3.48 -14.56
C SER A 134 -12.15 -3.38 -15.16
N TYR A 135 -12.26 -2.55 -16.21
CA TYR A 135 -13.48 -2.26 -16.96
C TYR A 135 -13.32 -2.85 -18.37
N PRO A 136 -13.81 -4.07 -18.65
CA PRO A 136 -13.61 -4.71 -19.95
C PRO A 136 -14.36 -4.06 -21.12
N TYR A 137 -15.33 -3.18 -20.82
CA TYR A 137 -16.17 -2.52 -21.81
C TYR A 137 -16.06 -1.00 -21.66
N ASP A 138 -15.75 -0.32 -22.76
CA ASP A 138 -15.68 1.14 -22.83
C ASP A 138 -17.07 1.77 -23.00
N ALA A 139 -17.97 1.49 -22.06
CA ALA A 139 -19.34 1.98 -22.10
C ALA A 139 -19.88 2.30 -20.69
N ALA A 140 -20.88 3.18 -20.64
CA ALA A 140 -21.65 3.47 -19.43
C ALA A 140 -20.82 3.95 -18.22
N ALA A 141 -19.71 4.65 -18.44
CA ALA A 141 -18.82 5.16 -17.37
C ALA A 141 -19.57 5.97 -16.29
N ASN A 142 -20.55 6.79 -16.68
CA ASN A 142 -21.36 7.56 -15.73
C ASN A 142 -22.29 6.69 -14.87
N VAL A 143 -22.72 5.53 -15.39
CA VAL A 143 -23.62 4.61 -14.69
C VAL A 143 -22.82 3.68 -13.80
N LEU A 144 -21.74 3.07 -14.32
CA LEU A 144 -20.86 2.20 -13.56
C LEU A 144 -20.12 2.98 -12.46
N GLY A 145 -19.67 4.17 -12.81
CA GLY A 145 -18.81 4.99 -11.97
C GLY A 145 -17.36 4.53 -12.03
N TYR A 146 -16.54 5.15 -11.18
CA TYR A 146 -15.12 4.87 -11.06
C TYR A 146 -14.70 4.78 -9.59
N THR A 147 -13.53 4.18 -9.37
CA THR A 147 -12.87 4.09 -8.06
C THR A 147 -11.72 5.09 -7.99
N ALA A 148 -11.52 5.73 -6.84
CA ALA A 148 -10.38 6.61 -6.59
C ALA A 148 -9.83 6.40 -5.18
N GLU A 149 -8.58 6.82 -4.97
CA GLU A 149 -7.95 6.83 -3.65
C GLU A 149 -8.76 7.74 -2.70
N VAL A 150 -8.99 7.27 -1.48
CA VAL A 150 -9.71 8.02 -0.45
C VAL A 150 -8.92 9.25 -0.02
N ASP A 151 -9.59 10.41 -0.02
CA ASP A 151 -8.99 11.66 0.42
C ASP A 151 -9.20 11.88 1.94
N THR A 152 -8.55 12.92 2.47
CA THR A 152 -8.67 13.23 3.91
C THR A 152 -10.09 13.63 4.34
N ASN A 153 -10.94 14.10 3.42
CA ASN A 153 -12.31 14.46 3.74
C ASN A 153 -13.20 13.22 3.79
N PHE A 154 -13.06 12.32 2.82
CA PHE A 154 -13.73 11.02 2.79
C PHE A 154 -13.41 10.21 4.05
N LEU A 155 -12.13 10.15 4.45
CA LEU A 155 -11.70 9.51 5.69
C LEU A 155 -12.33 10.12 6.96
N LYS A 156 -12.62 11.43 6.95
CA LYS A 156 -13.30 12.09 8.08
C LYS A 156 -14.79 11.79 8.12
N GLU A 157 -15.43 11.67 6.96
CA GLU A 157 -16.85 11.34 6.82
C GLU A 157 -17.13 9.85 7.10
N HIS A 158 -16.20 8.96 6.75
CA HIS A 158 -16.37 7.50 6.81
C HIS A 158 -15.45 6.84 7.84
N LYS A 159 -15.27 7.46 9.01
CA LYS A 159 -14.38 6.96 10.08
C LYS A 159 -14.76 5.57 10.57
N ASP A 160 -16.04 5.23 10.51
CA ASP A 160 -16.57 3.99 11.07
C ASP A 160 -16.38 2.78 10.15
N VAL A 161 -15.97 3.01 8.89
CA VAL A 161 -15.87 1.98 7.85
C VAL A 161 -14.46 1.35 7.81
N GLY A 162 -13.45 2.02 8.37
CA GLY A 162 -12.10 1.47 8.52
C GLY A 162 -11.13 1.73 7.37
N TYR A 163 -11.48 2.63 6.43
CA TYR A 163 -10.55 3.05 5.36
C TYR A 163 -9.28 3.69 5.91
N VAL A 164 -8.17 3.43 5.22
CA VAL A 164 -6.85 4.02 5.46
C VAL A 164 -6.41 4.80 4.22
N SER A 165 -5.55 5.81 4.42
CA SER A 165 -4.91 6.51 3.30
C SER A 165 -4.25 5.51 2.35
N GLY A 166 -4.52 5.64 1.05
CA GLY A 166 -4.07 4.69 0.04
C GLY A 166 -5.14 3.68 -0.39
N ASP A 167 -6.24 3.53 0.35
CA ASP A 167 -7.34 2.65 -0.05
C ASP A 167 -8.18 3.29 -1.16
N TYR A 168 -8.83 2.46 -1.97
CA TYR A 168 -9.70 2.90 -3.06
C TYR A 168 -11.16 2.68 -2.70
N ALA A 169 -11.98 3.70 -2.92
CA ALA A 169 -13.43 3.64 -2.76
C ALA A 169 -14.15 4.02 -4.06
N GLY A 170 -15.37 3.53 -4.23
CA GLY A 170 -16.26 3.90 -5.32
C GLY A 170 -16.74 5.34 -5.18
N MET A 171 -16.43 6.18 -6.16
CA MET A 171 -16.71 7.63 -6.10
C MET A 171 -18.07 7.99 -6.70
N THR A 172 -18.51 7.26 -7.71
CA THR A 172 -19.71 7.58 -8.49
C THR A 172 -20.46 6.32 -8.93
N GLY A 173 -21.64 6.51 -9.51
CA GLY A 173 -22.41 5.44 -10.15
C GLY A 173 -22.78 4.27 -9.24
N ILE A 174 -22.73 3.07 -9.81
CA ILE A 174 -22.98 1.80 -9.12
C ILE A 174 -21.90 1.54 -8.07
N GLU A 175 -20.63 1.85 -8.36
CA GLU A 175 -19.51 1.65 -7.43
C GLU A 175 -19.77 2.35 -6.09
N ARG A 176 -20.20 3.62 -6.10
CA ARG A 176 -20.56 4.35 -4.86
C ARG A 176 -21.83 3.82 -4.21
N SER A 177 -22.86 3.54 -5.02
CA SER A 177 -24.18 3.14 -4.50
C SER A 177 -24.13 1.79 -3.77
N TYR A 178 -23.29 0.89 -4.23
CA TYR A 178 -23.11 -0.45 -3.67
C TYR A 178 -21.79 -0.63 -2.92
N GLU A 179 -21.09 0.45 -2.55
CA GLU A 179 -19.79 0.39 -1.87
C GLU A 179 -19.83 -0.55 -0.65
N LYS A 180 -20.88 -0.49 0.17
CA LYS A 180 -21.01 -1.33 1.37
C LYS A 180 -21.03 -2.84 1.10
N VAL A 181 -21.40 -3.24 -0.12
CA VAL A 181 -21.49 -4.64 -0.55
C VAL A 181 -20.29 -5.01 -1.43
N LEU A 182 -19.74 -4.03 -2.16
CA LEU A 182 -18.62 -4.22 -3.06
C LEU A 182 -17.27 -4.12 -2.34
N MET A 183 -17.17 -3.38 -1.24
CA MET A 183 -15.99 -3.31 -0.39
C MET A 183 -15.76 -4.68 0.28
N GLY A 184 -14.50 -5.08 0.37
CA GLY A 184 -14.06 -6.32 1.02
C GLY A 184 -13.26 -6.08 2.29
#